data_AF-A0A2G6DLA8-F1
#
_entry.id   AF-A0A2G6DLA8-F1
#
_cell.length_a   1.000
_cell.length_b   1.000
_cell.length_c   1.000
_cell.angle_alpha   90.00
_cell.angle_beta   90.00
_cell.angle_gamma   90.00
#
_symmetry.space_group_name_H-M   'P 1'
#
loop_
_entity.id
_entity.type
_entity.pdbx_description
1 polymer ?
#
loop_
_entity_poly.entity_id
_entity_poly.type
_entity_poly.pdbx_seq_one_letter_code
_entity_poly.pdbx_strand_id
1 'polypeptide(L)'
;MWIAAFGLPVFVTPYGNIMGYWVFVTGWMGLVIFQFAWYANLMMLMGVLTMYTRPIFSAIISGLGMLVATQAFWFDMIPGSHFSTPVQGQEIGFWCWYASILLLGFGVFYGADETTPQQEKIAKETIQSKLAKTPPAVELPSTETIRAKHALDGDNVCFFTGCKTAANAKVVSDSDSA
;
A
#
# COMPACT_ATOMS: atom_id res chain seq x y z
N MET A 1 22.28 -12.60 -9.34
CA MET A 1 21.85 -13.91 -8.82
C MET A 1 20.65 -14.49 -9.58
N TRP A 2 19.59 -13.71 -9.87
CA TRP A 2 18.43 -14.17 -10.68
C TRP A 2 18.78 -14.80 -12.03
N ILE A 3 19.72 -14.19 -12.77
CA ILE A 3 20.10 -14.67 -14.11
C ILE A 3 20.74 -16.06 -14.04
N ALA A 4 21.52 -16.34 -12.99
CA ALA A 4 22.11 -17.66 -12.77
C ALA A 4 21.04 -18.70 -12.40
N ALA A 5 19.97 -18.30 -11.71
CA ALA A 5 18.87 -19.19 -11.37
C ALA A 5 18.11 -19.71 -12.61
N PHE A 6 18.14 -18.99 -13.74
CA PHE A 6 17.48 -19.46 -14.97
C PHE A 6 18.13 -20.69 -15.59
N GLY A 7 19.46 -20.79 -15.48
CA GLY A 7 20.24 -21.91 -16.04
C GLY A 7 20.37 -23.10 -15.11
N LEU A 8 19.91 -22.98 -13.86
CA LEU A 8 20.03 -24.04 -12.86
C LEU A 8 18.72 -24.84 -12.75
N PRO A 9 18.81 -26.15 -12.48
CA PRO A 9 17.63 -26.95 -12.18
C PRO A 9 17.00 -26.46 -10.87
N VAL A 10 15.66 -26.49 -10.82
CA VAL A 10 14.86 -26.07 -9.67
C VAL A 10 14.15 -27.24 -9.02
N PHE A 11 13.63 -28.17 -9.82
CA PHE A 11 12.98 -29.37 -9.32
C PHE A 11 13.52 -30.60 -10.05
N VAL A 12 13.78 -31.65 -9.28
CA VAL A 12 14.02 -32.99 -9.83
C VAL A 12 12.68 -33.69 -9.91
N THR A 13 12.37 -34.18 -11.11
CA THR A 13 11.20 -35.01 -11.35
C THR A 13 11.65 -36.31 -12.01
N PRO A 14 10.89 -37.41 -11.86
CA PRO A 14 11.22 -38.68 -12.50
C PRO A 14 11.22 -38.60 -14.05
N TYR A 15 10.65 -37.54 -14.64
CA TYR A 15 10.57 -37.33 -16.09
C TYR A 15 11.64 -36.37 -16.62
N GLY A 16 12.44 -35.77 -15.74
CA GLY A 16 13.49 -34.82 -16.12
C GLY A 16 13.63 -33.66 -15.15
N ASN A 17 14.69 -32.87 -15.35
CA ASN A 17 14.94 -31.69 -14.52
C ASN A 17 14.17 -30.48 -15.05
N ILE A 18 13.40 -29.84 -14.16
CA ILE A 18 12.74 -28.57 -14.48
C ILE A 18 13.74 -27.44 -14.23
N MET A 19 14.03 -26.67 -15.28
CA MET A 19 14.96 -25.54 -15.24
C MET A 19 14.31 -24.30 -14.62
N GLY A 20 15.13 -23.41 -14.06
CA GLY A 20 14.63 -22.25 -13.32
C GLY A 20 13.95 -21.15 -14.13
N TYR A 21 14.14 -21.12 -15.46
CA TYR A 21 13.30 -20.26 -16.30
C TYR A 21 11.81 -20.59 -16.16
N TRP A 22 11.47 -21.85 -15.86
CA TRP A 22 10.09 -22.29 -15.70
C TRP A 22 9.45 -21.66 -14.48
N VAL A 23 10.17 -21.66 -13.34
CA VAL A 23 9.75 -21.04 -12.07
C VAL A 23 9.56 -19.54 -12.20
N PHE A 24 10.34 -18.88 -13.04
CA PHE A 24 10.12 -17.48 -13.36
C PHE A 24 8.82 -17.27 -14.14
N VAL A 25 8.61 -18.02 -15.23
CA VAL A 25 7.39 -17.92 -16.05
C VAL A 25 6.15 -18.23 -15.20
N THR A 26 6.18 -19.31 -14.41
CA THR A 26 5.06 -19.66 -13.50
C THR A 26 4.89 -18.68 -12.37
N GLY A 27 5.98 -18.05 -11.94
CA GLY A 27 5.96 -16.92 -11.02
C GLY A 27 5.13 -15.74 -11.48
N TRP A 28 5.13 -15.44 -12.78
CA TRP A 28 4.28 -14.39 -13.35
C TRP A 28 2.89 -14.92 -13.73
N MET A 29 2.81 -16.18 -14.16
CA MET A 29 1.55 -16.85 -14.48
C MET A 29 0.73 -17.25 -13.25
N GLY A 30 1.27 -17.10 -12.03
CA GLY A 30 0.59 -17.37 -10.76
C GLY A 30 -0.80 -16.73 -10.65
N LEU A 31 -0.94 -15.54 -11.24
CA LEU A 31 -2.20 -14.81 -11.34
C LEU A 31 -3.25 -15.50 -12.22
N VAL A 32 -2.81 -16.24 -13.24
CA VAL A 32 -3.68 -16.97 -14.17
C VAL A 32 -4.07 -18.34 -13.62
N ILE A 33 -3.15 -19.02 -12.94
CA ILE A 33 -3.34 -20.39 -12.44
C ILE A 33 -3.87 -20.45 -10.99
N PHE A 34 -4.15 -19.29 -10.38
CA PHE A 34 -4.64 -19.14 -9.00
C PHE A 34 -3.82 -19.91 -7.94
N GLN A 35 -2.54 -20.15 -8.20
CA GLN A 35 -1.68 -20.87 -7.25
C GLN A 35 -0.98 -19.89 -6.30
N PHE A 36 -1.23 -20.08 -5.01
CA PHE A 36 -0.91 -19.07 -4.00
C PHE A 36 0.57 -18.72 -3.90
N ALA A 37 1.48 -19.69 -3.91
CA ALA A 37 2.90 -19.43 -3.69
C ALA A 37 3.54 -18.52 -4.77
N TRP A 38 2.99 -18.53 -5.99
CA TRP A 38 3.50 -17.70 -7.08
C TRP A 38 3.10 -16.23 -6.95
N TYR A 39 2.10 -15.91 -6.12
CA TYR A 39 1.77 -14.51 -5.81
C TYR A 39 2.89 -13.79 -5.07
N ALA A 40 3.85 -14.52 -4.49
CA ALA A 40 5.02 -13.92 -3.84
C ALA A 40 5.72 -12.91 -4.76
N ASN A 41 5.96 -13.25 -6.04
CA ASN A 41 6.66 -12.36 -6.97
C ASN A 41 5.90 -11.04 -7.19
N LEU A 42 4.58 -11.11 -7.36
CA LEU A 42 3.74 -9.93 -7.55
C LEU A 42 3.64 -9.09 -6.27
N MET A 43 3.54 -9.74 -5.10
CA MET A 43 3.57 -9.03 -3.82
C MET A 43 4.91 -8.33 -3.62
N MET A 44 6.03 -8.97 -3.94
CA MET A 44 7.35 -8.34 -3.85
C MET A 44 7.48 -7.15 -4.80
N LEU A 45 7.01 -7.28 -6.04
CA LEU A 45 6.98 -6.15 -6.98
C LEU A 45 6.12 -5.00 -6.44
N MET A 46 4.93 -5.30 -5.93
CA MET A 46 4.05 -4.32 -5.30
C MET A 46 4.68 -3.67 -4.07
N GLY A 47 5.40 -4.43 -3.25
CA GLY A 47 6.16 -3.92 -2.12
C GLY A 47 7.19 -2.89 -2.56
N VAL A 48 7.99 -3.22 -3.57
CA VAL A 48 9.00 -2.30 -4.13
C VAL A 48 8.34 -1.05 -4.74
N LEU A 49 7.24 -1.18 -5.49
CA LEU A 49 6.55 -0.03 -6.10
C LEU A 49 5.89 0.88 -5.06
N THR A 50 5.36 0.31 -3.98
CA THR A 50 4.68 1.07 -2.91
C THR A 50 5.65 1.68 -1.90
N MET A 51 6.93 1.31 -1.95
CA MET A 51 7.98 1.82 -1.06
C MET A 51 8.05 3.36 -1.05
N TYR A 52 7.86 4.00 -2.21
CA TYR A 52 7.92 5.47 -2.32
C TYR A 52 6.66 6.20 -1.83
N THR A 53 5.51 5.53 -1.82
CA THR A 53 4.22 6.16 -1.47
C THR A 53 3.78 5.85 -0.05
N ARG A 54 4.00 4.61 0.43
CA ARG A 54 3.54 4.13 1.74
C ARG A 54 4.52 3.08 2.31
N PRO A 55 5.60 3.51 2.98
CA PRO A 55 6.69 2.62 3.42
C PRO A 55 6.23 1.51 4.39
N ILE A 56 5.26 1.80 5.27
CA ILE A 56 4.69 0.80 6.17
C ILE A 56 3.91 -0.27 5.38
N PHE A 57 3.16 0.16 4.37
CA PHE A 57 2.36 -0.75 3.56
C PHE A 57 3.25 -1.64 2.67
N SER A 58 4.34 -1.10 2.13
CA SER A 58 5.32 -1.89 1.38
C SER A 58 5.99 -2.96 2.23
N ALA A 59 6.30 -2.66 3.50
CA ALA A 59 6.88 -3.64 4.42
C ALA A 59 5.90 -4.77 4.72
N ILE A 60 4.62 -4.45 4.98
CA ILE A 60 3.57 -5.45 5.21
C ILE A 60 3.36 -6.34 3.97
N ILE A 61 3.24 -5.74 2.78
CA ILE A 61 3.07 -6.49 1.53
C ILE A 61 4.28 -7.40 1.28
N SER A 62 5.50 -6.90 1.46
CA SER A 62 6.71 -7.69 1.23
C SER A 62 6.82 -8.84 2.23
N GLY A 63 6.45 -8.60 3.50
CA GLY A 63 6.38 -9.64 4.53
C GLY A 63 5.33 -10.71 4.20
N LEU A 64 4.14 -10.32 3.72
CA LEU A 64 3.14 -11.26 3.21
C LEU A 64 3.66 -12.03 2.01
N GLY A 65 4.35 -11.38 1.07
CA GLY A 65 5.01 -12.01 -0.06
C GLY A 65 6.01 -13.09 0.35
N MET A 66 6.81 -12.83 1.40
CA MET A 66 7.72 -13.82 1.98
C MET A 66 6.98 -15.00 2.61
N LEU A 67 5.90 -14.76 3.38
CA LEU A 67 5.09 -15.84 3.97
C LEU A 67 4.43 -16.71 2.90
N VAL A 68 3.95 -16.08 1.83
CA VAL A 68 3.37 -16.78 0.67
C VAL A 68 4.44 -17.58 -0.07
N ALA A 69 5.65 -17.06 -0.21
CA ALA A 69 6.76 -17.82 -0.80
C ALA A 69 7.08 -19.09 0.00
N THR A 70 6.96 -19.05 1.34
CA THR A 70 7.16 -20.24 2.20
C THR A 70 6.12 -21.33 1.93
N GLN A 71 4.93 -21.00 1.43
CA GLN A 71 3.95 -22.01 1.03
C GLN A 71 4.46 -22.88 -0.13
N ALA A 72 5.45 -22.42 -0.91
CA ALA A 72 6.05 -23.21 -1.98
C ALA A 72 6.74 -24.50 -1.47
N PHE A 73 7.19 -24.53 -0.20
CA PHE A 73 7.81 -25.71 0.39
C PHE A 73 6.83 -26.85 0.63
N TRP A 74 5.52 -26.55 0.71
CA TRP A 74 4.48 -27.53 0.98
C TRP A 74 3.88 -28.14 -0.29
N PHE A 75 4.47 -27.88 -1.45
CA PHE A 75 4.00 -28.45 -2.70
C PHE A 75 4.51 -29.87 -2.90
N ASP A 76 3.63 -30.83 -2.68
CA ASP A 76 3.89 -32.25 -3.02
C ASP A 76 3.66 -32.53 -4.51
N MET A 77 2.84 -31.71 -5.18
CA MET A 77 2.52 -31.86 -6.61
C MET A 77 2.52 -30.51 -7.33
N ILE A 78 3.17 -30.47 -8.49
CA ILE A 78 3.11 -29.32 -9.41
C ILE A 78 2.21 -29.68 -10.58
N PRO A 79 1.22 -28.83 -10.94
CA PRO A 79 0.42 -29.05 -12.14
C PRO A 79 1.32 -28.92 -13.39
N GLY A 80 1.55 -30.06 -14.04
CA GLY A 80 2.25 -30.16 -15.32
C GLY A 80 1.27 -30.19 -16.49
N SER A 81 1.78 -30.02 -17.72
CA SER A 81 0.98 -29.95 -18.95
C SER A 81 0.16 -31.20 -19.26
N HIS A 82 0.58 -32.36 -18.76
CA HIS A 82 -0.10 -33.64 -19.04
C HIS A 82 -0.41 -34.47 -17.79
N PHE A 83 0.36 -34.37 -16.70
CA PHE A 83 0.12 -35.05 -15.43
C PHE A 83 0.66 -34.23 -14.24
N SER A 84 -0.02 -34.33 -13.09
CA SER A 84 0.51 -33.84 -11.81
C SER A 84 1.81 -34.57 -11.50
N THR A 85 2.92 -33.83 -11.48
CA THR A 85 4.24 -34.43 -11.31
C THR A 85 4.66 -34.32 -9.84
N PRO A 86 5.00 -35.44 -9.17
CA PRO A 86 5.46 -35.39 -7.79
C PRO A 86 6.85 -34.75 -7.73
N VAL A 87 7.04 -33.87 -6.76
CA VAL A 87 8.33 -33.21 -6.52
C VAL A 87 9.19 -34.16 -5.69
N GLN A 88 10.29 -34.68 -6.25
CA GLN A 88 11.21 -35.56 -5.51
C GLN A 88 12.22 -34.78 -4.67
N GLY A 89 12.54 -33.55 -5.08
CA GLY A 89 13.52 -32.72 -4.40
C GLY A 89 13.56 -31.30 -4.95
N GLN A 90 14.03 -30.39 -4.08
CA GLN A 90 14.26 -28.98 -4.39
C GLN A 90 15.74 -28.78 -4.69
N GLU A 91 16.05 -28.21 -5.85
CA GLU A 91 17.42 -28.00 -6.32
C GLU A 91 17.94 -26.60 -6.01
N ILE A 92 19.22 -26.36 -6.29
CA ILE A 92 19.89 -25.09 -6.03
C ILE A 92 19.20 -23.87 -6.67
N GLY A 93 18.53 -24.05 -7.81
CA GLY A 93 17.77 -22.98 -8.45
C GLY A 93 16.58 -22.52 -7.59
N PHE A 94 15.93 -23.43 -6.86
CA PHE A 94 14.84 -23.10 -5.94
C PHE A 94 15.35 -22.20 -4.81
N TRP A 95 16.47 -22.60 -4.20
CA TRP A 95 17.12 -21.84 -3.13
C TRP A 95 17.60 -20.46 -3.62
N CYS A 96 18.14 -20.37 -4.84
CA CYS A 96 18.53 -19.09 -5.42
C CYS A 96 17.33 -18.15 -5.61
N TRP A 97 16.20 -18.67 -6.10
CA TRP A 97 14.96 -17.90 -6.22
C TRP A 97 14.45 -17.47 -4.84
N TYR A 98 14.33 -18.38 -3.88
CA TYR A 98 13.84 -18.07 -2.54
C TYR A 98 14.73 -17.06 -1.81
N ALA A 99 16.05 -17.24 -1.84
CA ALA A 99 17.02 -16.30 -1.26
C ALA A 99 16.87 -14.89 -1.84
N SER A 100 16.49 -14.79 -3.12
CA SER A 100 16.28 -13.49 -3.75
C SER A 100 15.01 -12.79 -3.31
N ILE A 101 13.94 -13.55 -3.02
CA ILE A 101 12.71 -13.02 -2.42
C ILE A 101 13.01 -12.50 -1.02
N LEU A 102 13.78 -13.26 -0.22
CA LEU A 102 14.23 -12.80 1.09
C LEU A 102 15.05 -11.50 0.98
N LEU A 103 16.02 -11.46 0.07
CA LEU A 103 16.90 -10.29 -0.09
C LEU A 103 16.13 -9.04 -0.54
N LEU A 104 15.17 -9.18 -1.44
CA LEU A 104 14.25 -8.10 -1.81
C LEU A 104 13.38 -7.68 -0.63
N GLY A 105 12.90 -8.64 0.18
CA GLY A 105 12.02 -8.38 1.31
C GLY A 105 12.73 -7.60 2.40
N PHE A 106 13.96 -8.02 2.74
CA PHE A 106 14.85 -7.26 3.61
C PHE A 106 15.20 -5.89 3.01
N GLY A 107 15.47 -5.82 1.71
CA GLY A 107 15.72 -4.55 1.02
C GLY A 107 14.58 -3.55 1.18
N VAL A 108 13.33 -3.99 1.00
CA VAL A 108 12.14 -3.15 1.23
C VAL A 108 11.95 -2.83 2.71
N PHE A 109 12.19 -3.79 3.59
CA PHE A 109 12.03 -3.61 5.04
C PHE A 109 12.99 -2.55 5.59
N TYR A 110 14.28 -2.64 5.26
CA TYR A 110 15.28 -1.65 5.66
C TYR A 110 15.14 -0.33 4.89
N GLY A 111 14.75 -0.38 3.61
CA GLY A 111 14.53 0.81 2.80
C GLY A 111 13.35 1.66 3.26
N ALA A 112 12.34 1.06 3.89
CA ALA A 112 11.17 1.77 4.41
C ALA A 112 11.53 2.78 5.52
N ASP A 113 12.52 2.48 6.36
CA ASP A 113 12.92 3.35 7.49
C ASP A 113 13.58 4.66 7.04
N GLU A 114 14.31 4.65 5.92
CA GLU A 114 15.06 5.82 5.45
C GLU A 114 14.19 6.91 4.79
N THR A 115 12.92 6.62 4.48
CA THR A 115 12.04 7.56 3.76
C THR A 115 11.37 8.60 4.66
N THR A 116 11.20 8.29 5.94
CA THR A 116 10.51 9.15 6.93
C THR A 116 11.16 10.53 7.10
N PRO A 117 12.50 10.66 7.25
CA PRO A 117 13.14 11.95 7.51
C PRO A 117 13.17 12.88 6.29
N GLN A 118 13.24 12.33 5.07
CA GLN A 118 13.31 13.11 3.84
C GLN A 118 11.96 13.72 3.46
N GLN A 119 10.87 12.96 3.57
CA GLN A 119 9.53 13.49 3.33
C GLN A 119 9.16 14.60 4.32
N GLU A 120 9.56 14.46 5.59
CA GLU A 120 9.33 15.51 6.59
C GLU A 120 10.08 16.81 6.26
N LYS A 121 11.34 16.70 5.79
CA LYS A 121 12.11 17.88 5.35
C LYS A 121 11.47 18.58 4.17
N ILE A 122 11.08 17.84 3.13
CA ILE A 122 10.45 18.40 1.93
C ILE A 122 9.10 19.05 2.26
N ALA A 123 8.31 18.43 3.13
CA ALA A 123 7.04 18.98 3.59
C ALA A 123 7.25 20.29 4.36
N LYS A 124 8.24 20.35 5.27
CA LYS A 124 8.58 21.56 6.02
C LYS A 124 9.07 22.69 5.12
N GLU A 125 9.94 22.40 4.15
CA GLU A 125 10.43 23.38 3.17
C GLU A 125 9.29 23.90 2.26
N THR A 126 8.39 23.01 1.84
CA THR A 126 7.22 23.39 1.02
C THR A 126 6.29 24.33 1.80
N ILE A 127 6.01 24.03 3.07
CA ILE A 127 5.19 24.87 3.95
C ILE A 127 5.87 26.23 4.17
N GLN A 128 7.18 26.25 4.47
CA GLN A 128 7.92 27.50 4.65
C GLN A 128 7.92 28.36 3.38
N SER A 129 8.12 27.77 2.20
CA SER A 129 8.09 28.55 0.94
C SER A 129 6.70 29.13 0.66
N LYS A 130 5.63 28.39 0.97
CA LYS A 130 4.25 28.90 0.87
C LYS A 130 3.97 30.01 1.88
N LEU A 131 4.47 29.88 3.11
CA LEU A 131 4.32 30.91 4.15
C LEU A 131 5.05 32.20 3.76
N ALA A 132 6.29 32.10 3.27
CA ALA A 132 7.10 33.23 2.83
C ALA A 132 6.52 33.98 1.61
N LYS A 133 5.69 33.30 0.82
CA LYS A 133 5.04 33.88 -0.37
C LYS A 133 3.63 34.43 -0.08
N THR A 134 3.13 34.29 1.15
CA THR A 134 1.89 34.95 1.56
C THR A 134 2.20 36.44 1.66
N PRO A 135 1.61 37.31 0.82
CA PRO A 135 1.82 38.74 0.93
C PRO A 135 1.42 39.21 2.34
N PRO A 136 2.11 40.21 2.91
CA PRO A 136 1.76 40.75 4.22
C PRO A 136 0.28 41.07 4.20
N ALA A 137 -0.44 40.53 5.18
CA ALA A 137 -1.86 40.73 5.35
C ALA A 137 -2.19 42.20 5.09
N VAL A 138 -3.04 42.44 4.09
CA VAL A 138 -3.68 43.74 3.91
C VAL A 138 -4.25 44.10 5.29
N GLU A 139 -3.70 45.14 5.91
CA GLU A 139 -4.16 45.64 7.21
C GLU A 139 -5.68 45.71 7.16
N LEU A 140 -6.35 44.91 7.99
CA LEU A 140 -7.78 44.98 8.12
C LEU A 140 -8.09 46.43 8.52
N PRO A 141 -8.94 47.16 7.77
CA PRO A 141 -9.34 48.50 8.16
C PRO A 141 -9.94 48.42 9.57
N SER A 142 -9.35 49.20 10.48
CA SER A 142 -9.75 49.30 11.87
C SER A 142 -11.27 49.43 11.99
N THR A 143 -11.84 48.63 12.89
CA THR A 143 -13.28 48.43 13.18
C THR A 143 -14.07 49.71 13.46
N GLU A 144 -13.42 50.87 13.59
CA GLU A 144 -14.08 52.17 13.78
C GLU A 144 -14.83 52.68 12.53
N THR A 145 -14.51 52.24 11.31
CA THR A 145 -15.18 52.79 10.10
C THR A 145 -16.54 52.14 9.81
N ILE A 146 -16.84 50.96 10.36
CA ILE A 146 -18.11 50.25 10.09
C ILE A 146 -19.26 50.80 10.95
N ARG A 147 -18.96 51.46 12.08
CA ARG A 147 -20.01 52.01 12.95
C ARG A 147 -20.68 53.29 12.42
N ALA A 148 -20.11 53.93 11.39
CA ALA A 148 -20.67 55.14 10.80
C ALA A 148 -21.67 54.88 9.65
N LYS A 149 -21.75 53.65 9.10
CA LYS A 149 -22.69 53.34 8.01
C LYS A 149 -23.98 52.64 8.42
N HIS A 150 -24.09 52.18 9.67
CA HIS A 150 -25.28 51.46 10.16
C HIS A 150 -26.32 52.36 10.85
N ALA A 151 -26.19 53.69 10.80
CA ALA A 151 -27.09 54.64 11.45
C ALA A 151 -27.98 55.45 10.47
N LEU A 152 -27.99 55.12 9.18
CA LEU A 152 -28.76 55.86 8.17
C LEU A 152 -29.63 55.00 7.24
N ASP A 153 -29.85 53.73 7.55
CA ASP A 153 -30.75 52.89 6.76
C ASP A 153 -31.72 52.14 7.67
N GLY A 154 -32.60 52.93 8.29
CA GLY A 154 -33.89 52.44 8.70
C GLY A 154 -34.79 52.47 7.47
N ASP A 155 -34.95 51.32 6.82
CA ASP A 155 -36.24 50.79 6.37
C ASP A 155 -36.05 49.56 5.46
N ASN A 156 -36.79 48.51 5.79
CA ASN A 156 -37.24 47.43 4.90
C ASN A 156 -36.20 46.60 4.12
N VAL A 157 -35.86 45.40 4.60
CA VAL A 157 -35.97 44.17 3.77
C VAL A 157 -36.25 42.94 4.64
N CYS A 158 -37.52 42.57 4.73
CA CYS A 158 -37.93 41.17 4.80
C CYS A 158 -38.23 40.68 3.36
N PHE A 159 -38.15 39.36 3.14
CA PHE A 159 -38.47 38.56 1.93
C PHE A 159 -37.29 38.10 1.06
N PHE A 160 -36.79 36.88 1.27
CA PHE A 160 -37.28 35.66 0.59
C PHE A 160 -36.65 34.41 1.24
N THR A 161 -37.50 33.68 1.96
CA THR A 161 -37.63 32.21 1.98
C THR A 161 -36.39 31.33 1.80
N GLY A 162 -36.01 30.65 2.89
CA GLY A 162 -35.06 29.54 2.87
C GLY A 162 -34.92 28.82 4.21
N CYS A 163 -36.05 28.60 4.88
CA CYS A 163 -36.17 27.92 6.17
C CYS A 163 -35.64 26.47 6.11
N LYS A 164 -34.67 26.11 6.96
CA LYS A 164 -34.58 24.75 7.52
C LYS A 164 -34.32 24.82 9.01
N THR A 165 -35.43 24.67 9.71
CA THR A 165 -35.62 24.59 11.15
C THR A 165 -34.83 23.43 11.75
N ALA A 166 -34.11 23.74 12.82
CA ALA A 166 -33.71 22.77 13.82
C ALA A 166 -34.98 22.13 14.44
N ALA A 167 -35.08 20.80 14.38
CA ALA A 167 -36.06 20.05 15.15
C ALA A 167 -35.33 19.30 16.26
N ASN A 168 -35.74 19.65 17.47
CA ASN A 168 -35.31 19.13 18.75
C ASN A 168 -36.08 17.84 19.08
N ALA A 169 -35.61 17.16 20.13
CA ALA A 169 -36.30 16.17 20.97
C ALA A 169 -36.35 14.70 20.51
N LYS A 170 -35.67 13.83 21.28
CA LYS A 170 -36.41 12.96 22.20
C LYS A 170 -35.57 12.61 23.45
N VAL A 171 -36.18 12.91 24.59
CA VAL A 171 -35.76 12.70 25.97
C VAL A 171 -36.53 11.48 26.50
N VAL A 172 -35.84 10.63 27.28
CA VAL A 172 -36.32 9.75 28.37
C VAL A 172 -37.19 8.52 28.04
N SER A 173 -36.72 7.37 28.52
CA SER A 173 -37.46 6.53 29.47
C SER A 173 -36.52 5.50 30.15
N ASP A 174 -36.24 5.75 31.43
CA ASP A 174 -35.95 4.72 32.43
C ASP A 174 -37.20 3.84 32.62
N SER A 175 -37.01 2.54 32.85
CA SER A 175 -37.96 1.71 33.60
C SER A 175 -37.26 0.51 34.21
N ASP A 176 -37.22 0.51 35.53
CA ASP A 176 -36.86 -0.56 36.46
C ASP A 176 -37.75 -1.82 36.35
N SER A 177 -37.23 -2.89 36.95
CA SER A 177 -37.92 -3.99 37.65
C SER A 177 -38.59 -5.13 36.86
N ALA A 178 -37.94 -6.29 36.87
CA ALA A 178 -38.45 -7.54 37.46
C ALA A 178 -37.28 -8.46 37.84
#